data_AF-A0A523DV88-F1
#
_entry.id   AF-A0A523DV88-F1
#
_cell.length_a   1.000
_cell.length_b   1.000
_cell.length_c   1.000
_cell.angle_alpha   90.00
_cell.angle_beta   90.00
_cell.angle_gamma   90.00
#
_symmetry.space_group_name_H-M   'P 1'
#
loop_
_entity.id
_entity.type
_entity.pdbx_description
1 polymer ?
#
loop_
_entity_poly.entity_id
_entity_poly.type
_entity_poly.pdbx_seq_one_letter_code
_entity_poly.pdbx_strand_id
1 'polypeptide(L)'
;MRLLRLAVAACVIIIAAQGGAAAFSLLDEVTVIDPNLTAELVWEMTDTKTYCQSSPPNLDRLACKEIIPDEFWIGVDAVGNRYGMIVTVEPLGTFFDIYRRPAGTSFNNRIVRVTKRVEQVVGQPIKLFAVGNWEIDVTSGVLLIGLKGECFTSACTMANDTVEHLGVIRITGLTALFDIIESYQPPSSLSFNLPRYPEGLSSGDQYDVYYGNLSGLPDLSQAQPLECDVATGKSVGDRVEVTDTLPDPVPGEVRYYVTVVSSGTEKRAGRRRQAGGLSGRISASLPPCVSP
;
A
#
# COMPACT_ATOMS: atom_id res chain seq x y z
N MET A 1 -17.17 -23.89 -53.51
CA MET A 1 -16.40 -23.28 -52.40
C MET A 1 -17.34 -22.95 -51.24
N ARG A 2 -17.50 -23.85 -50.28
CA ARG A 2 -18.11 -23.58 -48.96
C ARG A 2 -17.34 -24.43 -47.95
N LEU A 3 -16.47 -23.78 -47.18
CA LEU A 3 -15.72 -24.38 -46.08
C LEU A 3 -16.64 -24.47 -44.86
N LEU A 4 -17.07 -25.70 -44.54
CA LEU A 4 -17.78 -26.04 -43.31
C LEU A 4 -16.74 -26.09 -42.17
N ARG A 5 -16.80 -25.15 -41.22
CA ARG A 5 -16.00 -25.20 -40.00
C ARG A 5 -16.71 -26.10 -38.98
N LEU A 6 -16.12 -27.27 -38.71
CA LEU A 6 -16.46 -28.09 -37.54
C LEU A 6 -16.00 -27.35 -36.28
N ALA A 7 -16.94 -26.95 -35.43
CA ALA A 7 -16.66 -26.54 -34.06
C ALA A 7 -16.55 -27.80 -33.19
N VAL A 8 -15.33 -28.13 -32.77
CA VAL A 8 -15.08 -29.17 -31.78
C VAL A 8 -15.45 -28.59 -30.42
N ALA A 9 -16.59 -29.01 -29.88
CA ALA A 9 -16.95 -28.76 -28.48
C ALA A 9 -16.02 -29.61 -27.61
N ALA A 10 -15.02 -28.99 -27.00
CA ALA A 10 -14.23 -29.61 -25.95
C ALA A 10 -15.10 -29.75 -24.70
N CYS A 11 -15.68 -30.94 -24.52
CA CYS A 11 -16.34 -31.33 -23.28
C CYS A 11 -15.24 -31.63 -22.26
N VAL A 12 -14.94 -30.67 -21.37
CA VAL A 12 -14.05 -30.89 -20.23
C VAL A 12 -14.81 -31.74 -19.22
N ILE A 13 -14.54 -33.05 -19.23
CA ILE A 13 -14.99 -33.96 -18.18
C ILE A 13 -14.11 -33.70 -16.96
N ILE A 14 -14.66 -32.99 -15.97
CA ILE A 14 -14.07 -32.90 -14.63
C ILE A 14 -14.33 -34.25 -13.97
N ILE A 15 -13.34 -35.14 -14.01
CA ILE A 15 -13.34 -36.35 -13.19
C ILE A 15 -13.12 -35.87 -11.75
N ALA A 16 -14.20 -35.78 -10.97
CA ALA A 16 -14.11 -35.67 -9.53
C ALA A 16 -13.47 -36.97 -9.03
N ALA A 17 -12.15 -36.95 -8.87
CA ALA A 17 -11.46 -37.97 -8.10
C ALA A 17 -12.11 -37.99 -6.72
N GLN A 18 -12.69 -39.12 -6.32
CA GLN A 18 -13.07 -39.38 -4.94
C GLN A 18 -11.78 -39.46 -4.12
N GLY A 19 -11.20 -38.30 -3.84
CA GLY A 19 -10.14 -38.15 -2.85
C GLY A 19 -10.69 -38.63 -1.52
N GLY A 20 -9.91 -39.42 -0.80
CA GLY A 20 -10.20 -39.71 0.60
C GLY A 20 -10.51 -38.42 1.35
N ALA A 21 -11.36 -38.50 2.38
CA ALA A 21 -11.77 -37.35 3.18
C ALA A 21 -10.54 -36.48 3.51
N ALA A 22 -10.43 -35.33 2.86
CA ALA A 22 -9.33 -34.41 3.05
C ALA A 22 -9.59 -33.61 4.34
N ALA A 23 -8.54 -33.37 5.11
CA ALA A 23 -8.59 -32.46 6.25
C ALA A 23 -9.06 -31.07 5.78
N PHE A 24 -9.79 -30.38 6.64
CA PHE A 24 -10.25 -29.02 6.40
C PHE A 24 -9.05 -28.08 6.29
N SER A 25 -9.09 -27.18 5.30
CA SER A 25 -8.04 -26.20 5.01
C SER A 25 -8.68 -24.83 4.85
N LEU A 26 -8.21 -23.86 5.64
CA LEU A 26 -8.64 -22.46 5.49
C LEU A 26 -8.30 -21.90 4.11
N LEU A 27 -7.20 -22.35 3.50
CA LEU A 27 -6.75 -21.88 2.19
C LEU A 27 -7.66 -22.35 1.06
N ASP A 28 -8.26 -23.54 1.17
CA ASP A 28 -9.15 -24.12 0.15
C ASP A 28 -10.43 -23.29 -0.03
N GLU A 29 -10.75 -22.45 0.96
CA GLU A 29 -11.89 -21.56 0.96
C GLU A 29 -11.53 -20.15 0.47
N VAL A 30 -10.26 -19.87 0.16
CA VAL A 30 -9.78 -18.60 -0.40
C VAL A 30 -9.62 -18.73 -1.91
N THR A 31 -10.35 -17.89 -2.65
CA THR A 31 -10.21 -17.74 -4.11
C THR A 31 -9.60 -16.37 -4.43
N VAL A 32 -8.41 -16.37 -5.03
CA VAL A 32 -7.80 -15.15 -5.55
C VAL A 32 -8.37 -14.83 -6.93
N ILE A 33 -8.88 -13.62 -7.13
CA ILE A 33 -9.56 -13.18 -8.35
C ILE A 33 -8.65 -12.29 -9.20
N ASP A 34 -7.87 -11.42 -8.56
CA ASP A 34 -6.87 -10.63 -9.26
C ASP A 34 -5.67 -11.53 -9.63
N PRO A 35 -5.34 -11.70 -10.92
CA PRO A 35 -4.28 -12.60 -11.35
C PRO A 35 -2.87 -12.18 -10.91
N ASN A 36 -2.70 -10.94 -10.44
CA ASN A 36 -1.42 -10.46 -9.93
C ASN A 36 -1.21 -10.76 -8.44
N LEU A 37 -2.22 -11.34 -7.78
CA LEU A 37 -2.15 -11.67 -6.37
C LEU A 37 -1.96 -13.17 -6.17
N THR A 38 -1.37 -13.52 -5.04
CA THR A 38 -1.27 -14.90 -4.57
C THR A 38 -1.69 -14.98 -3.11
N ALA A 39 -2.24 -16.12 -2.70
CA ALA A 39 -2.67 -16.37 -1.34
C ALA A 39 -1.92 -17.58 -0.78
N GLU A 40 -1.54 -17.51 0.49
CA GLU A 40 -0.96 -18.63 1.22
C GLU A 40 -1.36 -18.60 2.69
N LEU A 41 -1.41 -19.77 3.31
CA LEU A 41 -1.63 -19.92 4.74
C LEU A 41 -0.27 -19.85 5.45
N VAL A 42 -0.01 -18.77 6.16
CA VAL A 42 1.30 -18.54 6.84
C VAL A 42 1.32 -19.03 8.28
N TRP A 43 0.14 -19.19 8.87
CA TRP A 43 -0.02 -19.67 10.23
C TRP A 43 -1.40 -20.30 10.38
N GLU A 44 -1.48 -21.42 11.08
CA GLU A 44 -2.72 -22.11 11.41
C GLU A 44 -2.59 -22.76 12.78
N MET A 45 -3.71 -22.81 13.49
CA MET A 45 -3.88 -23.60 14.67
C MET A 45 -5.26 -24.23 14.76
N THR A 46 -5.34 -25.33 15.49
CA THR A 46 -6.58 -26.01 15.84
C THR A 46 -6.88 -25.86 17.34
N ASP A 47 -8.15 -25.84 17.73
CA ASP A 47 -8.63 -25.71 19.12
C ASP A 47 -8.27 -24.36 19.79
N THR A 48 -8.92 -23.30 19.32
CA THR A 48 -8.65 -21.91 19.73
C THR A 48 -8.98 -21.60 21.19
N LYS A 49 -9.82 -22.41 21.84
CA LYS A 49 -10.28 -22.21 23.23
C LYS A 49 -9.12 -22.11 24.22
N THR A 50 -7.98 -22.74 23.91
CA THR A 50 -6.78 -22.77 24.74
C THR A 50 -5.82 -21.60 24.52
N TYR A 51 -5.88 -20.89 23.40
CA TYR A 51 -4.74 -20.08 22.93
C TYR A 51 -4.93 -18.56 22.99
N CYS A 52 -6.14 -18.05 22.72
CA CYS A 52 -6.40 -16.61 22.79
C CYS A 52 -6.26 -15.99 24.19
N GLN A 53 -5.90 -16.78 25.21
CA GLN A 53 -5.66 -16.33 26.59
C GLN A 53 -4.17 -16.20 26.96
N SER A 54 -3.22 -16.70 26.16
CA SER A 54 -1.83 -16.90 26.64
C SER A 54 -0.68 -16.56 25.67
N SER A 55 -0.96 -16.03 24.48
CA SER A 55 0.05 -15.99 23.40
C SER A 55 0.74 -14.62 23.17
N PRO A 56 2.01 -14.56 22.66
CA PRO A 56 2.81 -13.33 22.56
C PRO A 56 2.30 -12.29 21.53
N PRO A 57 2.66 -11.00 21.67
CA PRO A 57 1.84 -9.89 21.17
C PRO A 57 1.71 -9.66 19.65
N ASN A 58 2.34 -10.44 18.76
CA ASN A 58 2.64 -9.96 17.40
C ASN A 58 1.80 -10.56 16.26
N LEU A 59 1.39 -11.83 16.30
CA LEU A 59 0.50 -12.44 15.28
C LEU A 59 -0.89 -12.78 15.85
N ASP A 60 -0.96 -13.05 17.16
CA ASP A 60 -2.17 -13.49 17.84
C ASP A 60 -3.22 -12.36 17.98
N ARG A 61 -2.79 -11.11 17.83
CA ARG A 61 -3.72 -9.97 17.76
C ARG A 61 -4.64 -10.09 16.55
N LEU A 62 -4.12 -10.44 15.37
CA LEU A 62 -4.92 -10.56 14.13
C LEU A 62 -6.02 -11.60 14.25
N ALA A 63 -5.73 -12.68 14.98
CA ALA A 63 -6.56 -13.89 15.00
C ALA A 63 -7.60 -13.94 16.13
N CYS A 64 -7.51 -13.11 17.18
CA CYS A 64 -8.34 -13.26 18.39
C CYS A 64 -9.35 -12.14 18.69
N LYS A 65 -9.49 -11.12 17.83
CA LYS A 65 -10.48 -10.04 18.02
C LYS A 65 -11.66 -10.24 17.08
N GLU A 66 -12.90 -10.06 17.53
CA GLU A 66 -14.09 -10.11 16.66
C GLU A 66 -14.32 -8.71 16.05
N ILE A 67 -14.58 -8.61 14.73
CA ILE A 67 -14.94 -7.35 14.08
C ILE A 67 -16.42 -7.06 14.31
N ILE A 68 -16.70 -5.83 14.75
CA ILE A 68 -18.03 -5.22 14.62
C ILE A 68 -18.11 -4.70 13.18
N PRO A 69 -19.06 -5.16 12.35
CA PRO A 69 -19.09 -5.01 10.88
C PRO A 69 -19.33 -3.58 10.35
N ASP A 70 -19.05 -2.55 11.15
CA ASP A 70 -19.40 -1.16 10.84
C ASP A 70 -18.33 -0.45 9.98
N GLU A 71 -17.13 -1.01 9.86
CA GLU A 71 -16.03 -0.41 9.09
C GLU A 71 -15.75 -1.17 7.78
N PHE A 72 -16.16 -0.57 6.67
CA PHE A 72 -16.08 -1.16 5.33
C PHE A 72 -14.65 -1.13 4.74
N TRP A 73 -13.83 -0.15 5.11
CA TRP A 73 -12.48 0.06 4.56
C TRP A 73 -11.43 -0.17 5.64
N ILE A 74 -10.49 -1.07 5.39
CA ILE A 74 -9.60 -1.65 6.39
C ILE A 74 -8.18 -1.06 6.30
N GLY A 75 -7.79 -0.53 5.14
CA GLY A 75 -6.51 0.15 5.00
C GLY A 75 -6.22 0.62 3.58
N VAL A 76 -4.99 1.12 3.40
CA VAL A 76 -4.52 1.73 2.17
C VAL A 76 -3.12 1.19 1.85
N ASP A 77 -2.86 0.82 0.59
CA ASP A 77 -1.51 0.43 0.14
C ASP A 77 -0.63 1.65 -0.19
N ALA A 78 0.59 1.39 -0.69
CA ALA A 78 1.59 2.43 -0.88
C ALA A 78 1.17 3.47 -1.93
N VAL A 79 0.41 3.05 -2.96
CA VAL A 79 -0.06 3.93 -4.04
C VAL A 79 -1.41 4.60 -3.72
N GLY A 80 -1.96 4.36 -2.53
CA GLY A 80 -3.20 4.98 -2.10
C GLY A 80 -4.46 4.17 -2.45
N ASN A 81 -4.35 2.94 -2.93
CA ASN A 81 -5.53 2.10 -3.16
C ASN A 81 -6.11 1.68 -1.80
N ARG A 82 -7.43 1.73 -1.67
CA ARG A 82 -8.13 1.36 -0.44
C ARG A 82 -8.62 -0.07 -0.52
N TYR A 83 -8.60 -0.78 0.59
CA TYR A 83 -9.05 -2.17 0.68
C TYR A 83 -10.19 -2.29 1.66
N GLY A 84 -11.21 -3.04 1.29
CA GLY A 84 -12.41 -3.21 2.11
C GLY A 84 -13.00 -4.59 1.95
N MET A 85 -13.86 -4.97 2.89
CA MET A 85 -14.54 -6.26 2.88
C MET A 85 -16.05 -6.04 2.79
N ILE A 86 -16.71 -6.84 1.95
CA ILE A 86 -18.17 -6.89 1.87
C ILE A 86 -18.62 -8.31 2.17
N VAL A 87 -19.55 -8.43 3.12
CA VAL A 87 -20.27 -9.68 3.34
C VAL A 87 -21.39 -9.77 2.31
N THR A 88 -21.31 -10.77 1.44
CA THR A 88 -22.34 -11.06 0.44
C THR A 88 -23.09 -12.32 0.84
N VAL A 89 -24.41 -12.29 0.83
CA VAL A 89 -25.26 -13.46 1.08
C VAL A 89 -25.88 -13.88 -0.24
N GLU A 90 -25.54 -15.06 -0.74
CA GLU A 90 -26.15 -15.66 -1.93
C GLU A 90 -26.87 -16.97 -1.54
N PRO A 91 -27.75 -17.53 -2.39
CA PRO A 91 -28.50 -18.74 -2.07
C PRO A 91 -27.63 -19.96 -1.75
N LEU A 92 -26.38 -19.97 -2.23
CA LEU A 92 -25.42 -21.07 -2.08
C LEU A 92 -24.47 -20.89 -0.89
N GLY A 93 -24.51 -19.74 -0.20
CA GLY A 93 -23.63 -19.48 0.94
C GLY A 93 -23.44 -18.00 1.26
N THR A 94 -22.63 -17.75 2.29
CA THR A 94 -22.13 -16.40 2.60
C THR A 94 -20.72 -16.25 2.05
N PHE A 95 -20.35 -15.06 1.59
CA PHE A 95 -19.02 -14.80 1.05
C PHE A 95 -18.46 -13.55 1.72
N PHE A 96 -17.16 -13.55 1.96
CA PHE A 96 -16.40 -12.34 2.28
C PHE A 96 -15.63 -11.95 1.03
N ASP A 97 -16.10 -10.92 0.34
CA ASP A 97 -15.44 -10.40 -0.83
C ASP A 97 -14.55 -9.23 -0.43
N ILE A 98 -13.28 -9.31 -0.78
CA ILE A 98 -12.29 -8.26 -0.56
C ILE A 98 -12.23 -7.42 -1.82
N TYR A 99 -12.40 -6.12 -1.66
CA TYR A 99 -12.38 -5.15 -2.74
C TYR A 99 -11.19 -4.22 -2.62
N ARG A 100 -10.54 -3.96 -3.75
CA ARG A 100 -9.60 -2.87 -3.94
C ARG A 100 -10.29 -1.73 -4.67
N ARG A 101 -10.23 -0.53 -4.10
CA ARG A 101 -10.57 0.72 -4.79
C ARG A 101 -9.29 1.42 -5.21
N PRO A 102 -9.00 1.50 -6.52
CA PRO A 102 -7.83 2.23 -7.01
C PRO A 102 -7.84 3.69 -6.56
N ALA A 103 -6.67 4.24 -6.23
CA ALA A 103 -6.50 5.63 -5.82
C ALA A 103 -7.13 6.60 -6.85
N GLY A 104 -7.86 7.61 -6.35
CA GLY A 104 -8.52 8.59 -7.22
C GLY A 104 -9.75 8.09 -7.98
N THR A 105 -10.19 6.85 -7.76
CA THR A 105 -11.39 6.29 -8.41
C THR A 105 -12.50 5.98 -7.41
N SER A 106 -13.72 5.81 -7.92
CA SER A 106 -14.88 5.30 -7.15
C SER A 106 -15.19 3.82 -7.42
N PHE A 107 -14.46 3.19 -8.34
CA PHE A 107 -14.67 1.81 -8.74
C PHE A 107 -14.07 0.85 -7.71
N ASN A 108 -14.81 -0.22 -7.41
CA ASN A 108 -14.34 -1.28 -6.50
C ASN A 108 -14.10 -2.55 -7.34
N ASN A 109 -12.87 -3.04 -7.33
CA ASN A 109 -12.49 -4.29 -7.98
C ASN A 109 -12.43 -5.39 -6.92
N ARG A 110 -13.16 -6.48 -7.13
CA ARG A 110 -13.06 -7.64 -6.25
C ARG A 110 -11.73 -8.35 -6.52
N ILE A 111 -10.91 -8.53 -5.49
CA ILE A 111 -9.55 -9.08 -5.62
C ILE A 111 -9.40 -10.48 -5.01
N VAL A 112 -10.16 -10.78 -3.96
CA VAL A 112 -10.14 -12.06 -3.25
C VAL A 112 -11.56 -12.34 -2.75
N ARG A 113 -11.95 -13.61 -2.75
CA ARG A 113 -13.21 -14.11 -2.22
C ARG A 113 -12.92 -15.21 -1.22
N VAL A 114 -13.42 -15.08 0.00
CA VAL A 114 -13.42 -16.15 1.00
C VAL A 114 -14.82 -16.76 1.04
N THR A 115 -14.92 -18.03 0.69
CA THR A 115 -16.19 -18.74 0.55
C THR A 115 -16.59 -19.36 1.88
N LYS A 116 -17.81 -19.10 2.33
CA LYS A 116 -18.44 -19.90 3.39
C LYS A 116 -19.29 -20.97 2.73
N ARG A 117 -18.70 -22.15 2.53
CA ARG A 117 -19.39 -23.27 1.88
C ARG A 117 -20.52 -23.79 2.79
N VAL A 118 -21.75 -23.85 2.28
CA VAL A 118 -22.84 -24.62 2.90
C VAL A 118 -22.96 -25.92 2.14
N GLU A 119 -22.68 -27.06 2.79
CA GLU A 119 -22.79 -28.35 2.11
C GLU A 119 -24.28 -28.72 1.98
N GLN A 120 -24.74 -28.88 0.74
CA GLN A 120 -26.16 -29.15 0.43
C GLN A 120 -26.65 -30.53 0.92
N VAL A 121 -25.75 -31.47 1.22
CA VAL A 121 -26.09 -32.88 1.44
C VAL A 121 -26.75 -33.13 2.81
N VAL A 122 -26.57 -32.24 3.80
CA VAL A 122 -27.15 -32.41 5.15
C VAL A 122 -27.71 -31.10 5.75
N GLY A 123 -27.67 -29.98 5.00
CA GLY A 123 -28.10 -28.67 5.53
C GLY A 123 -27.24 -28.15 6.70
N GLN A 124 -26.08 -28.75 6.95
CA GLN A 124 -25.13 -28.35 7.99
C GLN A 124 -24.08 -27.43 7.33
N PRO A 125 -23.96 -26.16 7.74
CA PRO A 125 -23.02 -25.22 7.13
C PRO A 125 -21.58 -25.49 7.59
N ILE A 126 -20.59 -25.32 6.69
CA ILE A 126 -19.24 -24.98 7.14
C ILE A 126 -19.32 -23.57 7.71
N LYS A 127 -18.86 -23.40 8.95
CA LYS A 127 -18.89 -22.10 9.62
C LYS A 127 -17.53 -21.45 9.49
N LEU A 128 -17.34 -20.73 8.39
CA LEU A 128 -16.23 -19.80 8.24
C LEU A 128 -16.64 -18.39 8.67
N PHE A 129 -15.73 -17.76 9.40
CA PHE A 129 -15.78 -16.39 9.88
C PHE A 129 -14.44 -15.73 9.59
N ALA A 130 -14.44 -14.55 8.98
CA ALA A 130 -13.27 -13.70 9.04
C ALA A 130 -13.08 -13.23 10.50
N VAL A 131 -11.86 -13.32 11.01
CA VAL A 131 -11.50 -12.83 12.35
C VAL A 131 -10.71 -11.54 12.23
N GLY A 132 -10.75 -10.78 13.30
CA GLY A 132 -11.05 -9.38 13.24
C GLY A 132 -9.89 -8.41 13.25
N ASN A 133 -8.65 -8.84 13.02
CA ASN A 133 -7.70 -7.88 12.51
C ASN A 133 -7.09 -8.38 11.21
N TRP A 134 -7.10 -7.45 10.27
CA TRP A 134 -6.51 -7.55 8.97
C TRP A 134 -5.48 -6.44 8.94
N GLU A 135 -4.36 -6.68 8.28
CA GLU A 135 -3.27 -5.72 8.26
C GLU A 135 -2.72 -5.60 6.85
N ILE A 136 -2.47 -4.37 6.44
CA ILE A 136 -1.78 -4.09 5.18
C ILE A 136 -0.38 -3.64 5.54
N ASP A 137 0.59 -4.49 5.23
CA ASP A 137 1.99 -4.10 5.23
C ASP A 137 2.29 -3.40 3.89
N VAL A 138 2.21 -2.08 3.95
CA VAL A 138 2.49 -1.15 2.85
C VAL A 138 3.93 -1.28 2.35
N THR A 139 4.85 -1.71 3.23
CA THR A 139 6.27 -1.81 2.90
C THR A 139 6.54 -2.99 1.99
N SER A 140 5.96 -4.15 2.31
CA SER A 140 6.17 -5.40 1.57
C SER A 140 5.08 -5.70 0.53
N GLY A 141 4.01 -4.90 0.46
CA GLY A 141 2.91 -5.12 -0.47
C GLY A 141 2.05 -6.35 -0.10
N VAL A 142 1.79 -6.50 1.20
CA VAL A 142 1.14 -7.69 1.76
C VAL A 142 -0.15 -7.31 2.49
N LEU A 143 -1.20 -8.12 2.31
CA LEU A 143 -2.42 -8.11 3.12
C LEU A 143 -2.50 -9.39 3.94
N LEU A 144 -2.55 -9.25 5.26
CA LEU A 144 -2.76 -10.33 6.22
C LEU A 144 -4.22 -10.38 6.65
N ILE A 145 -4.80 -11.58 6.64
CA ILE A 145 -6.21 -11.82 6.92
C ILE A 145 -6.32 -12.92 7.97
N GLY A 146 -6.88 -12.60 9.14
CA GLY A 146 -7.26 -13.62 10.11
C GLY A 146 -8.54 -14.35 9.67
N LEU A 147 -8.51 -15.67 9.61
CA LEU A 147 -9.67 -16.52 9.32
C LEU A 147 -9.89 -17.55 10.42
N LYS A 148 -11.15 -17.79 10.77
CA LYS A 148 -11.61 -18.85 11.67
C LYS A 148 -12.61 -19.72 10.93
N GLY A 149 -12.44 -21.01 11.03
CA GLY A 149 -13.30 -21.98 10.37
C GLY A 149 -13.60 -23.16 11.28
N GLU A 150 -14.83 -23.65 11.23
CA GLU A 150 -15.21 -24.94 11.78
C GLU A 150 -15.87 -25.75 10.67
N CYS A 151 -15.43 -26.99 10.50
CA CYS A 151 -16.00 -27.90 9.53
C CYS A 151 -16.92 -28.93 10.20
N PHE A 152 -18.21 -28.89 9.85
CA PHE A 152 -19.22 -29.85 10.33
C PHE A 152 -19.76 -30.75 9.20
N THR A 153 -19.03 -30.87 8.10
CA THR A 153 -19.43 -31.73 6.98
C THR A 153 -19.26 -33.20 7.32
N SER A 154 -19.93 -34.06 6.56
CA SER A 154 -19.73 -35.51 6.65
C SER A 154 -18.27 -35.89 6.36
N ALA A 155 -17.64 -35.23 5.38
CA ALA A 155 -16.24 -35.43 5.04
C ALA A 155 -15.31 -35.11 6.23
N CYS A 156 -15.47 -33.94 6.85
CA CYS A 156 -14.66 -33.53 8.01
C CYS A 156 -14.92 -34.43 9.22
N THR A 157 -16.16 -34.86 9.43
CA THR A 157 -16.50 -35.83 10.49
C THR A 157 -15.80 -37.17 10.26
N MET A 158 -15.80 -37.68 9.02
CA MET A 158 -15.08 -38.91 8.65
C MET A 158 -13.57 -38.76 8.79
N ALA A 159 -13.03 -37.56 8.57
CA ALA A 159 -11.63 -37.22 8.78
C ALA A 159 -11.28 -36.95 10.26
N ASN A 160 -12.27 -36.95 11.18
CA ASN A 160 -12.13 -36.53 12.57
C ASN A 160 -11.58 -35.10 12.74
N ASP A 161 -11.97 -34.21 11.82
CA ASP A 161 -11.51 -32.83 11.72
C ASP A 161 -12.67 -31.85 11.92
N THR A 162 -13.31 -31.96 13.07
CA THR A 162 -14.46 -31.12 13.48
C THR A 162 -14.04 -30.06 14.50
N VAL A 163 -12.74 -29.83 14.63
CA VAL A 163 -12.18 -28.83 15.54
C VAL A 163 -12.27 -27.45 14.91
N GLU A 164 -12.11 -26.43 15.75
CA GLU A 164 -12.02 -25.06 15.27
C GLU A 164 -10.61 -24.78 14.76
N HIS A 165 -10.52 -24.24 13.55
CA HIS A 165 -9.29 -23.77 12.93
C HIS A 165 -9.24 -22.25 12.99
N LEU A 166 -8.06 -21.72 13.27
CA LEU A 166 -7.76 -20.30 13.22
C LEU A 166 -6.43 -20.12 12.51
N GLY A 167 -6.39 -19.25 11.53
CA GLY A 167 -5.20 -19.05 10.72
C GLY A 167 -5.07 -17.64 10.19
N VAL A 168 -3.88 -17.35 9.67
CA VAL A 168 -3.58 -16.10 8.97
C VAL A 168 -3.28 -16.44 7.52
N ILE A 169 -4.07 -15.86 6.62
CA ILE A 169 -3.83 -15.89 5.19
C ILE A 169 -3.00 -14.66 4.83
N ARG A 170 -1.91 -14.87 4.11
CA ARG A 170 -1.09 -13.83 3.50
C ARG A 170 -1.45 -13.71 2.03
N ILE A 171 -1.86 -12.51 1.63
CA ILE A 171 -2.08 -12.13 0.23
C ILE A 171 -0.91 -11.25 -0.19
N THR A 172 -0.16 -11.67 -1.21
CA THR A 172 0.99 -10.93 -1.75
C THR A 172 0.70 -10.42 -3.16
N GLY A 173 1.50 -9.46 -3.63
CA GLY A 173 1.34 -8.84 -4.96
C GLY A 173 0.61 -7.50 -4.94
N LEU A 174 0.36 -6.92 -3.75
CA LEU A 174 -0.04 -5.51 -3.67
C LEU A 174 1.17 -4.63 -3.99
N THR A 175 0.92 -3.39 -4.41
CA THR A 175 2.02 -2.46 -4.67
C THR A 175 2.73 -2.11 -3.38
N ALA A 176 4.00 -2.47 -3.31
CA ALA A 176 4.88 -2.19 -2.18
C ALA A 176 5.38 -0.75 -2.25
N LEU A 177 5.80 -0.22 -1.10
CA LEU A 177 6.46 1.08 -1.04
C LEU A 177 7.72 1.11 -1.91
N PHE A 178 8.45 0.00 -1.97
CA PHE A 178 9.65 -0.11 -2.81
C PHE A 178 9.34 0.01 -4.30
N ASP A 179 8.22 -0.54 -4.78
CA ASP A 179 7.80 -0.41 -6.20
C ASP A 179 7.58 1.06 -6.59
N ILE A 180 7.11 1.88 -5.66
CA ILE A 180 6.92 3.33 -5.87
C ILE A 180 8.25 4.05 -5.88
N ILE A 181 9.15 3.69 -4.97
CA ILE A 181 10.47 4.33 -4.88
C ILE A 181 11.30 4.00 -6.13
N GLU A 182 11.24 2.77 -6.64
CA GLU A 182 11.96 2.35 -7.85
C GLU A 182 11.36 2.95 -9.13
N SER A 183 10.05 3.22 -9.16
CA SER A 183 9.38 3.87 -10.30
C SER A 183 9.36 5.40 -10.23
N TYR A 184 9.88 6.00 -9.15
CA TYR A 184 9.95 7.44 -9.00
C TYR A 184 10.99 8.01 -9.97
N GLN A 185 10.52 8.55 -11.09
CA GLN A 185 11.30 9.48 -11.89
C GLN A 185 11.18 10.87 -11.27
N PRO A 186 12.29 11.52 -10.89
CA PRO A 186 12.23 12.90 -10.47
C PRO A 186 11.62 13.74 -11.61
N PRO A 187 10.71 14.67 -11.29
CA PRO A 187 10.12 15.51 -12.33
C PRO A 187 11.22 16.34 -12.99
N SER A 188 11.17 16.47 -14.32
CA SER A 188 12.11 17.29 -15.09
C SER A 188 12.03 18.78 -14.75
N SER A 189 11.00 19.19 -14.00
CA SER A 189 10.87 20.53 -13.44
C SER A 189 10.47 20.52 -11.97
N LEU A 190 11.12 21.38 -11.21
CA LEU A 190 10.78 21.69 -9.82
C LEU A 190 9.89 22.93 -9.84
N SER A 191 8.72 22.87 -9.23
CA SER A 191 7.83 24.03 -9.15
C SER A 191 7.46 24.37 -7.72
N PHE A 192 7.52 25.65 -7.38
CA PHE A 192 7.13 26.14 -6.06
C PHE A 192 6.60 27.57 -6.16
N ASN A 193 5.80 27.98 -5.17
CA ASN A 193 5.40 29.38 -5.07
C ASN A 193 6.47 30.15 -4.31
N LEU A 194 6.83 31.34 -4.80
CA LEU A 194 7.81 32.19 -4.13
C LEU A 194 7.33 32.50 -2.72
N PRO A 195 8.07 32.07 -1.69
CA PRO A 195 7.65 32.25 -0.33
C PRO A 195 7.87 33.71 0.09
N ARG A 196 7.11 34.17 1.10
CA ARG A 196 7.47 35.42 1.79
C ARG A 196 8.82 35.20 2.47
N TYR A 197 9.76 36.12 2.26
CA TYR A 197 11.15 36.00 2.73
C TYR A 197 11.24 35.49 4.19
N PRO A 198 12.22 34.63 4.51
CA PRO A 198 12.44 34.09 5.84
C PRO A 198 12.49 35.14 6.95
N GLU A 199 12.08 34.74 8.15
CA GLU A 199 12.26 35.54 9.37
C GLU A 199 13.71 36.02 9.51
N GLY A 200 13.88 37.31 9.81
CA GLY A 200 15.19 37.96 9.98
C GLY A 200 15.77 38.59 8.72
N LEU A 201 15.20 38.37 7.52
CA LEU A 201 15.59 39.11 6.32
C LEU A 201 14.73 40.37 6.14
N SER A 202 15.35 41.47 5.72
CA SER A 202 14.67 42.73 5.38
C SER A 202 13.91 42.68 4.05
N SER A 203 14.36 41.83 3.13
CA SER A 203 13.78 41.62 1.79
C SER A 203 14.07 40.20 1.29
N GLY A 204 13.60 39.87 0.10
CA GLY A 204 14.06 38.70 -0.67
C GLY A 204 14.49 39.20 -2.04
N ASP A 205 15.74 39.65 -2.14
CA ASP A 205 16.28 40.28 -3.34
C ASP A 205 16.60 39.24 -4.42
N GLN A 206 16.99 38.03 -3.98
CA GLN A 206 17.40 36.94 -4.86
C GLN A 206 16.92 35.62 -4.27
N TYR A 207 16.43 34.74 -5.15
CA TYR A 207 16.02 33.38 -4.81
C TYR A 207 16.84 32.40 -5.64
N ASP A 208 17.64 31.59 -4.97
CA ASP A 208 18.49 30.60 -5.61
C ASP A 208 18.00 29.20 -5.26
N VAL A 209 18.12 28.25 -6.18
CA VAL A 209 17.86 26.83 -5.93
C VAL A 209 19.18 26.08 -5.92
N TYR A 210 19.38 25.30 -4.86
CA TYR A 210 20.52 24.41 -4.70
C TYR A 210 20.05 22.97 -4.59
N TYR A 211 20.94 22.03 -4.83
CA TYR A 211 20.72 20.61 -4.65
C TYR A 211 21.86 19.95 -3.88
N GLY A 212 21.64 18.78 -3.31
CA GLY A 212 22.69 17.97 -2.70
C GLY A 212 22.26 16.52 -2.52
N ASN A 213 23.22 15.65 -2.21
CA ASN A 213 22.93 14.25 -1.94
C ASN A 213 22.38 14.08 -0.50
N LEU A 214 21.38 13.24 -0.34
CA LEU A 214 20.72 12.91 0.91
C LEU A 214 21.06 11.47 1.32
N SER A 215 22.33 11.23 1.64
CA SER A 215 22.78 10.01 2.33
C SER A 215 22.66 10.11 3.86
N GLY A 216 22.31 11.31 4.38
CA GLY A 216 22.17 11.63 5.80
C GLY A 216 21.42 12.94 6.04
N LEU A 217 21.63 13.61 7.18
CA LEU A 217 21.06 14.95 7.40
C LEU A 217 21.61 15.94 6.34
N PRO A 218 20.78 16.86 5.80
CA PRO A 218 21.24 17.80 4.78
C PRO A 218 22.39 18.69 5.30
N ASP A 219 23.59 18.48 4.77
CA ASP A 219 24.72 19.40 4.93
C ASP A 219 24.69 20.43 3.80
N LEU A 220 24.15 21.61 4.11
CA LEU A 220 24.04 22.71 3.15
C LEU A 220 25.41 23.21 2.66
N SER A 221 26.52 22.90 3.34
CA SER A 221 27.86 23.28 2.86
C SER A 221 28.29 22.53 1.60
N GLN A 222 27.71 21.35 1.37
CA GLN A 222 27.99 20.50 0.21
C GLN A 222 26.95 20.69 -0.91
N ALA A 223 25.98 21.57 -0.72
CA ALA A 223 24.96 21.83 -1.72
C ALA A 223 25.59 22.54 -2.93
N GLN A 224 25.13 22.21 -4.14
CA GLN A 224 25.57 22.83 -5.39
C GLN A 224 24.44 23.69 -5.97
N PRO A 225 24.77 24.82 -6.62
CA PRO A 225 23.75 25.65 -7.27
C PRO A 225 23.13 24.89 -8.45
N LEU A 226 21.79 24.92 -8.54
CA LEU A 226 21.01 24.41 -9.66
C LEU A 226 20.63 25.56 -10.60
N GLU A 227 20.01 26.61 -10.04
CA GLU A 227 19.58 27.78 -10.80
C GLU A 227 19.61 29.02 -9.89
N CYS A 228 20.12 30.13 -10.40
CA CYS A 228 20.31 31.37 -9.65
C CYS A 228 19.28 32.42 -10.05
N ASP A 229 18.83 33.21 -9.08
CA ASP A 229 17.82 34.26 -9.26
C ASP A 229 16.54 33.82 -10.01
N VAL A 230 15.92 32.73 -9.55
CA VAL A 230 14.71 32.16 -10.16
C VAL A 230 13.46 33.05 -10.02
N ALA A 231 13.59 34.17 -9.31
CA ALA A 231 12.51 35.12 -9.04
C ALA A 231 12.57 36.38 -9.92
N THR A 232 13.46 36.46 -10.92
CA THR A 232 13.55 37.65 -11.78
C THR A 232 12.17 38.01 -12.38
N GLY A 233 11.66 39.20 -12.05
CA GLY A 233 10.37 39.67 -12.53
C GLY A 233 9.13 39.00 -11.90
N LYS A 234 9.29 38.26 -10.80
CA LYS A 234 8.23 37.56 -10.07
C LYS A 234 8.01 38.17 -8.69
N SER A 235 6.79 38.02 -8.17
CA SER A 235 6.39 38.48 -6.84
C SER A 235 6.19 37.31 -5.88
N VAL A 236 6.20 37.60 -4.57
CA VAL A 236 5.81 36.61 -3.53
C VAL A 236 4.44 36.03 -3.85
N GLY A 237 4.33 34.70 -3.85
CA GLY A 237 3.12 33.95 -4.20
C GLY A 237 3.07 33.48 -5.65
N ASP A 238 3.85 34.09 -6.56
CA ASP A 238 3.94 33.63 -7.94
C ASP A 238 4.58 32.24 -8.00
N ARG A 239 4.07 31.40 -8.89
CA ARG A 239 4.67 30.11 -9.19
C ARG A 239 5.92 30.30 -10.04
N VAL A 240 7.03 29.71 -9.60
CA VAL A 240 8.28 29.57 -10.34
C VAL A 240 8.51 28.12 -10.69
N GLU A 241 9.14 27.90 -11.84
CA GLU A 241 9.54 26.59 -12.34
C GLU A 241 11.03 26.63 -12.64
N VAL A 242 11.74 25.61 -12.15
CA VAL A 242 13.18 25.43 -12.28
C VAL A 242 13.38 24.13 -13.01
N THR A 243 14.17 24.14 -14.08
CA THR A 243 14.42 22.91 -14.86
C THR A 243 15.46 22.08 -14.13
N ASP A 244 15.14 20.82 -13.83
CA ASP A 244 16.14 19.91 -13.30
C ASP A 244 16.99 19.37 -14.46
N THR A 245 18.19 19.91 -14.58
CA THR A 245 19.15 19.55 -15.63
C THR A 245 20.09 18.41 -15.21
N LEU A 246 19.92 17.89 -13.99
CA LEU A 246 20.80 16.88 -13.43
C LEU A 246 20.41 15.49 -13.92
N PRO A 247 21.37 14.56 -14.06
CA PRO A 247 21.05 13.16 -14.31
C PRO A 247 20.27 12.58 -13.13
N ASP A 248 19.48 11.55 -13.39
CA ASP A 248 18.83 10.76 -12.36
C ASP A 248 19.89 10.25 -11.36
N PRO A 249 19.61 10.30 -10.04
CA PRO A 249 20.50 9.71 -9.05
C PRO A 249 20.64 8.21 -9.29
N VAL A 250 21.81 7.64 -8.97
CA VAL A 250 22.00 6.19 -9.06
C VAL A 250 21.07 5.47 -8.05
N PRO A 251 20.67 4.21 -8.31
CA PRO A 251 19.81 3.47 -7.39
C PRO A 251 20.37 3.46 -5.96
N GLY A 252 19.53 3.80 -4.99
CA GLY A 252 19.90 3.91 -3.57
C GLY A 252 20.38 5.29 -3.12
N GLU A 253 20.52 6.26 -4.03
CA GLU A 253 20.79 7.66 -3.68
C GLU A 253 19.52 8.51 -3.77
N VAL A 254 19.44 9.53 -2.91
CA VAL A 254 18.36 10.52 -2.93
C VAL A 254 18.99 11.90 -3.07
N ARG A 255 18.36 12.78 -3.84
CA ARG A 255 18.76 14.19 -3.95
C ARG A 255 17.76 15.06 -3.22
N TYR A 256 18.24 16.04 -2.46
CA TYR A 256 17.39 17.11 -1.94
C TYR A 256 17.55 18.37 -2.77
N TYR A 257 16.49 19.17 -2.83
CA TYR A 257 16.50 20.52 -3.40
C TYR A 257 16.14 21.52 -2.30
N VAL A 258 16.78 22.68 -2.31
CA VAL A 258 16.55 23.73 -1.33
C VAL A 258 16.54 25.10 -1.99
N THR A 259 15.50 25.88 -1.71
CA THR A 259 15.43 27.28 -2.11
C THR A 259 16.04 28.15 -1.02
N VAL A 260 16.90 29.07 -1.42
CA VAL A 260 17.64 29.98 -0.56
C VAL A 260 17.25 31.40 -0.93
N VAL A 261 16.90 32.19 0.08
CA VAL A 261 16.54 33.59 -0.10
C VAL A 261 17.69 34.46 0.41
N SER A 262 18.08 35.44 -0.39
CA SER A 262 19.14 36.40 -0.06
C SER A 262 18.57 37.81 0.08
N SER A 263 19.09 38.57 1.05
CA SER A 263 18.86 40.02 1.22
C SER A 263 20.19 40.69 1.48
N GLY A 264 20.70 41.46 0.52
CA GLY A 264 22.09 41.95 0.55
C GLY A 264 23.12 40.83 0.74
N THR A 265 23.81 40.81 1.87
CA THR A 265 24.82 39.77 2.21
C THR A 265 24.27 38.61 3.03
N GLU A 266 23.03 38.71 3.52
CA GLU A 266 22.42 37.67 4.33
C GLU A 266 21.75 36.62 3.45
N LYS A 267 21.98 35.34 3.78
CA LYS A 267 21.35 34.19 3.12
C LYS A 267 20.62 33.32 4.13
N ARG A 268 19.44 32.84 3.74
CA ARG A 268 18.63 31.93 4.55
C ARG A 268 18.10 30.78 3.70
N ALA A 269 18.42 29.56 4.11
CA ALA A 269 17.74 28.36 3.63
C ALA A 269 16.54 28.10 4.54
N GLY A 270 15.33 28.20 3.98
CA GLY A 270 14.10 28.16 4.75
C GLY A 270 13.40 26.81 4.71
N ARG A 271 12.92 26.30 5.86
CA ARG A 271 11.90 25.24 5.90
C ARG A 271 10.53 25.89 5.94
N ARG A 272 9.65 25.52 5.00
CA ARG A 272 8.25 25.98 4.99
C ARG A 272 7.53 25.41 6.22
N ARG A 273 7.01 26.29 7.07
CA ARG A 273 6.09 25.94 8.15
C ARG A 273 4.69 25.73 7.58
N GLN A 274 3.85 24.98 8.30
CA GLN A 274 2.41 25.01 8.06
C GLN A 274 1.92 26.48 8.11
N ALA A 275 1.06 26.89 7.17
CA ALA A 275 0.64 28.27 6.90
C ALA A 275 1.61 29.20 6.10
N GLY A 276 2.69 28.67 5.51
CA GLY A 276 3.46 29.40 4.48
C GLY A 276 4.55 30.34 4.99
N GLY A 277 4.79 30.42 6.30
CA GLY A 277 5.98 31.09 6.84
C GLY A 277 7.26 30.26 6.62
N LEU A 278 8.40 30.91 6.43
CA LEU A 278 9.71 30.24 6.34
C LEU A 278 10.53 30.45 7.61
N SER A 279 11.02 29.36 8.19
CA SER A 279 12.06 29.41 9.22
C SER A 279 13.42 29.27 8.55
N GLY A 280 14.19 30.36 8.50
CA GLY A 280 15.51 30.39 7.86
C GLY A 280 16.62 29.93 8.80
N ARG A 281 17.38 28.89 8.43
CA ARG A 281 18.70 28.65 9.04
C ARG A 281 19.72 29.57 8.39
N ILE A 282 20.66 30.09 9.17
CA ILE A 282 21.83 30.82 8.64
C ILE A 282 22.54 29.86 7.70
N SER A 283 22.64 30.23 6.42
CA SER A 283 23.23 29.39 5.38
C SER A 283 24.58 29.95 4.95
N ALA A 284 25.38 30.40 5.90
CA ALA A 284 26.71 30.99 5.67
C ALA A 284 27.70 30.01 5.01
N SER A 285 27.36 28.72 4.96
CA SER A 285 28.15 27.66 4.35
C SER A 285 27.79 27.35 2.90
N LEU A 286 26.74 27.93 2.32
CA LEU A 286 26.39 27.66 0.91
C LEU A 286 27.42 28.27 -0.04
N PRO A 287 27.82 27.55 -1.10
CA PRO A 287 28.64 28.15 -2.15
C PRO A 287 27.90 29.31 -2.84
N PRO A 288 28.64 30.23 -3.48
CA PRO A 288 28.02 31.28 -4.27
C PRO A 288 27.22 30.69 -5.45
N CYS A 289 25.97 31.11 -5.61
CA CYS A 289 25.24 30.93 -6.87
C CYS A 289 25.70 32.04 -7.82
N VAL A 290 26.34 31.66 -8.91
CA VAL A 290 26.76 32.59 -9.95
C VAL A 290 25.89 32.28 -11.15
N SER A 291 25.06 33.23 -11.58
CA SER A 291 24.34 33.09 -12.84
C SER A 291 25.37 32.92 -13.96
N PRO A 292 25.18 31.97 -14.89
CA PRO A 292 26.06 31.80 -16.04
C PRO A 292 26.12 33.05 -16.92
#